data_AF-A0A956HBZ5-F1
#
_entry.id   AF-A0A956HBZ5-F1
#
_cell.length_a   1.000
_cell.length_b   1.000
_cell.length_c   1.000
_cell.angle_alpha   90.00
_cell.angle_beta   90.00
_cell.angle_gamma   90.00
#
_symmetry.space_group_name_H-M   'P 1'
#
loop_
_entity.id
_entity.type
_entity.pdbx_description
1 polymer ?
#
loop_
_entity_poly.entity_id
_entity_poly.type
_entity_poly.pdbx_seq_one_letter_code
_entity_poly.pdbx_strand_id
1 'polypeptide(L)'
;MERPLAIILTSVVPDLTAAWQQRCGDLPGVRVHEGDILALDADAVVSPANSFGFMDGGIDALYTRVFGPGVQQALQEKIRARHHGELLVGAAEIVETGHQIPYLIAAPTMRVPMILRDTVHPYLAARAALLLALHGRFDDGTPVRARVRTIAFPGLGTGVGKVPAVVCARQVRAAIEDVVLGRSVFPETWVDASFRHQRLYGAAPRDLQR
;
A
#
# COMPACT_ATOMS: atom_id res chain seq x y z
N MET A 1 3.52 -19.46 -18.27
CA MET A 1 3.82 -18.94 -16.93
C MET A 1 3.33 -17.50 -16.85
N GLU A 2 2.43 -17.18 -15.94
CA GLU A 2 2.08 -15.78 -15.67
C GLU A 2 3.32 -15.03 -15.18
N ARG A 3 3.52 -13.81 -15.70
CA ARG A 3 4.63 -12.94 -15.27
C ARG A 3 4.45 -12.60 -13.78
N PRO A 4 5.49 -12.54 -12.95
CA PRO A 4 5.36 -12.06 -11.58
C PRO A 4 4.85 -10.62 -11.54
N LEU A 5 4.18 -10.23 -10.46
CA LEU A 5 3.77 -8.84 -10.22
C LEU A 5 5.03 -7.98 -10.03
N ALA A 6 5.17 -6.91 -10.80
CA ALA A 6 6.26 -5.96 -10.66
C ALA A 6 5.87 -4.85 -9.68
N ILE A 7 6.77 -4.52 -8.77
CA ILE A 7 6.56 -3.49 -7.74
C ILE A 7 7.62 -2.41 -7.91
N ILE A 8 7.18 -1.16 -7.93
CA ILE A 8 8.06 -0.01 -7.94
C ILE A 8 7.87 0.72 -6.61
N LEU A 9 8.90 0.74 -5.76
CA LEU A 9 8.90 1.54 -4.54
C LEU A 9 9.53 2.88 -4.87
N THR A 10 8.76 3.96 -4.76
CA THR A 10 9.18 5.27 -5.25
C THR A 10 9.06 6.37 -4.21
N SER A 11 9.98 7.33 -4.27
CA SER A 11 9.90 8.55 -3.48
C SER A 11 10.72 9.68 -4.10
N VAL A 12 10.30 10.91 -3.88
CA VAL A 12 11.10 12.12 -4.09
C VAL A 12 11.92 12.51 -2.84
N VAL A 13 11.75 11.78 -1.73
CA VAL A 13 12.44 12.04 -0.47
C VAL A 13 13.63 11.08 -0.35
N PRO A 14 14.89 11.57 -0.36
CA PRO A 14 16.09 10.73 -0.37
C PRO A 14 16.14 9.72 0.78
N ASP A 15 15.75 10.11 1.99
CA ASP A 15 15.74 9.22 3.16
C ASP A 15 14.80 8.02 2.97
N LEU A 16 13.66 8.22 2.32
CA LEU A 16 12.71 7.15 2.03
C LEU A 16 13.22 6.26 0.89
N THR A 17 13.81 6.84 -0.15
CA THR A 17 14.47 6.08 -1.22
C THR A 17 15.60 5.21 -0.66
N ALA A 18 16.44 5.76 0.21
CA ALA A 18 17.52 5.03 0.86
C ALA A 18 16.98 3.88 1.72
N ALA A 19 15.91 4.12 2.49
CA ALA A 19 15.24 3.07 3.26
C ALA A 19 14.65 1.98 2.36
N TRP A 20 14.06 2.34 1.21
CA TRP A 20 13.59 1.38 0.21
C TRP A 20 14.73 0.53 -0.34
N GLN A 21 15.82 1.16 -0.74
CA GLN A 21 16.97 0.45 -1.28
C GLN A 21 17.55 -0.52 -0.25
N GLN A 22 17.74 -0.07 0.99
CA GLN A 22 18.31 -0.89 2.07
C GLN A 22 17.41 -2.07 2.45
N ARG A 23 16.09 -1.90 2.43
CA ARG A 23 15.15 -2.90 2.96
C ARG A 23 14.45 -3.74 1.90
N CYS A 24 14.37 -3.30 0.66
CA CYS A 24 13.59 -3.97 -0.37
C CYS A 24 14.35 -4.17 -1.68
N GLY A 25 15.54 -3.58 -1.84
CA GLY A 25 16.32 -3.65 -3.08
C GLY A 25 16.82 -5.06 -3.43
N ASP A 26 16.81 -5.98 -2.48
CA ASP A 26 17.14 -7.41 -2.66
C ASP A 26 15.94 -8.27 -3.07
N LEU A 27 14.71 -7.75 -3.02
CA LEU A 27 13.52 -8.54 -3.28
C LEU A 27 13.31 -8.75 -4.79
N PRO A 28 13.04 -9.99 -5.24
CA PRO A 28 12.75 -10.25 -6.65
C PRO A 28 11.44 -9.56 -7.06
N GLY A 29 11.42 -8.98 -8.25
CA GLY A 29 10.25 -8.25 -8.78
C GLY A 29 10.05 -6.86 -8.17
N VAL A 30 10.96 -6.39 -7.29
CA VAL A 30 10.94 -5.04 -6.73
C VAL A 30 12.01 -4.18 -7.39
N ARG A 31 11.64 -2.96 -7.76
CA ARG A 31 12.56 -1.90 -8.19
C ARG A 31 12.37 -0.67 -7.31
N VAL A 32 13.47 -0.06 -6.89
CA VAL A 32 13.45 1.23 -6.20
C VAL A 32 13.64 2.35 -7.22
N HIS A 33 12.89 3.43 -7.07
CA HIS A 33 12.97 4.61 -7.92
C HIS A 33 13.03 5.87 -7.06
N GLU A 34 14.01 6.73 -7.32
CA GLU A 34 14.02 8.10 -6.80
C GLU A 34 13.39 9.02 -7.85
N GLY A 35 12.22 9.57 -7.56
CA GLY A 35 11.50 10.41 -8.51
C GLY A 35 9.99 10.47 -8.31
N ASP A 36 9.35 11.14 -9.27
CA ASP A 36 7.90 11.31 -9.29
C ASP A 36 7.21 10.00 -9.65
N ILE A 37 6.28 9.58 -8.79
CA ILE A 37 5.45 8.39 -9.00
C ILE A 37 4.60 8.51 -10.27
N LEU A 38 4.22 9.72 -10.67
CA LEU A 38 3.37 9.97 -11.83
C LEU A 38 4.11 9.90 -13.16
N ALA A 39 5.45 9.91 -13.13
CA ALA A 39 6.30 9.74 -14.31
C ALA A 39 6.60 8.26 -14.61
N LEU A 40 6.09 7.33 -13.79
CA LEU A 40 6.34 5.90 -13.94
C LEU A 40 5.41 5.26 -14.96
N ASP A 41 5.96 4.33 -15.73
CA ASP A 41 5.18 3.35 -16.49
C ASP A 41 4.69 2.25 -15.53
N ALA A 42 3.50 2.45 -14.97
CA ALA A 42 2.86 1.55 -14.02
C ALA A 42 1.37 1.40 -14.33
N ASP A 43 0.84 0.19 -14.15
CA ASP A 43 -0.58 -0.06 -14.35
C ASP A 43 -1.43 0.50 -13.19
N ALA A 44 -0.86 0.56 -11.98
CA ALA A 44 -1.53 1.15 -10.84
C ALA A 44 -0.58 1.93 -9.93
N VAL A 45 -1.10 2.98 -9.30
CA VAL A 45 -0.48 3.66 -8.15
C VAL A 45 -1.24 3.40 -6.87
N VAL A 46 -0.53 3.36 -5.76
CA VAL A 46 -1.15 3.23 -4.43
C VAL A 46 -1.37 4.59 -3.80
N SER A 47 -2.58 4.80 -3.28
CA SER A 47 -2.97 5.97 -2.51
C SER A 47 -3.06 5.61 -1.02
N PRO A 48 -2.15 6.13 -0.16
CA PRO A 48 -2.17 5.94 1.28
C PRO A 48 -3.24 6.81 1.96
N ALA A 49 -4.49 6.67 1.50
CA ALA A 49 -5.62 7.52 1.80
C ALA A 49 -6.06 7.51 3.28
N ASN A 50 -7.09 8.31 3.57
CA ASN A 50 -7.96 8.13 4.72
C ASN A 50 -9.16 7.21 4.37
N SER A 51 -9.88 6.75 5.38
CA SER A 51 -10.98 5.79 5.22
C SER A 51 -12.22 6.33 4.48
N PHE A 52 -12.27 7.62 4.17
CA PHE A 52 -13.41 8.27 3.50
C PHE A 52 -13.10 8.73 2.07
N GLY A 53 -11.90 8.41 1.57
CA GLY A 53 -11.50 8.73 0.20
C GLY A 53 -11.32 10.21 -0.09
N PHE A 54 -11.18 11.08 0.92
CA PHE A 54 -10.76 12.46 0.68
C PHE A 54 -9.30 12.51 0.23
N MET A 55 -9.01 13.27 -0.83
CA MET A 55 -7.71 13.29 -1.51
C MET A 55 -7.13 14.71 -1.53
N ASP A 56 -7.24 15.42 -0.41
CA ASP A 56 -6.91 16.85 -0.31
C ASP A 56 -5.47 17.13 0.19
N GLY A 57 -4.73 16.09 0.58
CA GLY A 57 -3.42 16.24 1.24
C GLY A 57 -2.32 15.35 0.66
N GLY A 58 -1.07 15.82 0.80
CA GLY A 58 0.12 15.05 0.44
C GLY A 58 0.10 14.54 -1.00
N ILE A 59 0.37 13.24 -1.17
CA ILE A 59 0.34 12.59 -2.48
C ILE A 59 -1.06 12.46 -3.06
N ASP A 60 -2.10 12.39 -2.23
CA ASP A 60 -3.47 12.27 -2.71
C ASP A 60 -3.93 13.57 -3.39
N ALA A 61 -3.49 14.73 -2.87
CA ALA A 61 -3.69 16.02 -3.54
C ALA A 61 -3.01 16.07 -4.92
N LEU A 62 -1.82 15.44 -5.04
CA LEU A 62 -1.11 15.32 -6.30
C LEU A 62 -1.90 14.44 -7.29
N TYR A 63 -2.44 13.31 -6.84
CA TYR A 63 -3.30 12.45 -7.66
C TYR A 63 -4.57 13.18 -8.10
N THR A 64 -5.26 13.89 -7.22
CA THR A 64 -6.45 14.69 -7.59
C THR A 64 -6.11 15.76 -8.62
N ARG A 65 -4.95 16.42 -8.47
CA ARG A 65 -4.52 17.46 -9.41
C ARG A 65 -4.23 16.92 -10.82
N VAL A 66 -3.63 15.72 -10.90
CA VAL A 66 -3.24 15.13 -12.20
C VAL A 66 -4.36 14.31 -12.82
N PHE A 67 -5.00 13.45 -12.03
CA PHE A 67 -6.06 12.58 -12.53
C PHE A 67 -7.42 13.27 -12.60
N GLY A 68 -7.59 14.38 -11.89
CA GLY A 68 -8.83 15.14 -11.81
C GLY A 68 -9.73 14.68 -10.65
N PRO A 69 -10.78 15.46 -10.33
CA PRO A 69 -11.67 15.21 -9.20
C PRO A 69 -12.53 13.95 -9.35
N GLY A 70 -12.67 13.42 -10.58
CA GLY A 70 -13.45 12.22 -10.86
C GLY A 70 -12.94 10.98 -10.12
N VAL A 71 -11.63 10.88 -9.87
CA VAL A 71 -11.04 9.77 -9.11
C VAL A 71 -11.54 9.75 -7.67
N GLN A 72 -11.56 10.90 -7.00
CA GLN A 72 -12.10 11.00 -5.65
C GLN A 72 -13.59 10.67 -5.61
N GLN A 73 -14.37 11.18 -6.58
CA GLN A 73 -15.81 10.93 -6.65
C GLN A 73 -16.09 9.42 -6.81
N ALA A 74 -15.45 8.77 -7.78
CA ALA A 74 -15.57 7.33 -8.02
C ALA A 74 -15.14 6.50 -6.80
N LEU A 75 -14.06 6.90 -6.13
CA LEU A 75 -13.60 6.25 -4.91
C LEU A 75 -14.65 6.35 -3.80
N GLN A 76 -15.17 7.55 -3.55
CA GLN A 76 -16.19 7.75 -2.52
C GLN A 76 -17.50 7.04 -2.82
N GLU A 77 -17.91 6.95 -4.09
CA GLU A 77 -19.06 6.14 -4.52
C GLU A 77 -18.87 4.66 -4.17
N LYS A 78 -17.70 4.09 -4.52
CA LYS A 78 -17.36 2.71 -4.15
C LYS A 78 -17.30 2.52 -2.64
N ILE A 79 -16.72 3.46 -1.89
CA ILE A 79 -16.68 3.40 -0.41
C ILE A 79 -18.09 3.35 0.17
N ARG A 80 -19.01 4.22 -0.29
CA ARG A 80 -20.41 4.22 0.17
C ARG A 80 -21.12 2.90 -0.18
N ALA A 81 -20.95 2.42 -1.40
CA ALA A 81 -21.70 1.27 -1.90
C ALA A 81 -21.18 -0.08 -1.38
N ARG A 82 -19.85 -0.23 -1.27
CA ARG A 82 -19.19 -1.53 -1.04
C ARG A 82 -18.57 -1.67 0.36
N HIS A 83 -18.27 -0.54 0.99
CA HIS A 83 -17.62 -0.50 2.31
C HIS A 83 -18.50 0.18 3.36
N HIS A 84 -19.80 0.28 3.09
CA HIS A 84 -20.80 0.86 4.00
C HIS A 84 -20.41 2.25 4.54
N GLY A 85 -19.74 3.05 3.71
CA GLY A 85 -19.32 4.41 4.03
C GLY A 85 -17.92 4.55 4.62
N GLU A 86 -17.18 3.46 4.85
CA GLU A 86 -15.83 3.54 5.43
C GLU A 86 -14.89 2.42 4.93
N LEU A 87 -13.83 2.77 4.21
CA LEU A 87 -12.77 1.85 3.81
C LEU A 87 -11.75 1.71 4.94
N LEU A 88 -11.79 0.61 5.69
CA LEU A 88 -10.94 0.43 6.87
C LEU A 88 -9.46 0.23 6.50
N VAL A 89 -8.57 0.59 7.43
CA VAL A 89 -7.15 0.24 7.33
C VAL A 89 -7.00 -1.29 7.27
N GLY A 90 -6.32 -1.78 6.23
CA GLY A 90 -6.23 -3.21 5.94
C GLY A 90 -7.23 -3.72 4.89
N ALA A 91 -8.10 -2.84 4.37
CA ALA A 91 -8.85 -3.04 3.14
C ALA A 91 -8.30 -2.13 2.03
N ALA A 92 -8.65 -2.45 0.78
CA ALA A 92 -8.29 -1.65 -0.38
C ALA A 92 -9.43 -1.62 -1.41
N GLU A 93 -9.48 -0.55 -2.20
CA GLU A 93 -10.42 -0.37 -3.30
C GLU A 93 -9.69 0.17 -4.53
N ILE A 94 -10.14 -0.19 -5.73
CA ILE A 94 -9.52 0.20 -6.99
C ILE A 94 -10.48 1.05 -7.82
N VAL A 95 -9.96 2.13 -8.41
CA VAL A 95 -10.67 3.01 -9.32
C VAL A 95 -9.85 3.26 -10.57
N GLU A 96 -10.55 3.52 -11.67
CA GLU A 96 -9.92 3.98 -12.92
C GLU A 96 -9.54 5.45 -12.80
N THR A 97 -8.40 5.81 -13.37
CA THR A 97 -7.96 7.21 -13.42
C THR A 97 -8.41 7.89 -14.71
N GLY A 98 -8.49 7.14 -15.82
CA GLY A 98 -8.65 7.70 -17.17
C GLY A 98 -7.35 8.30 -17.76
N HIS A 99 -6.19 8.02 -17.16
CA HIS A 99 -4.88 8.56 -17.55
C HIS A 99 -3.89 7.44 -17.92
N GLN A 100 -2.65 7.83 -18.24
CA GLN A 100 -1.56 6.91 -18.60
C GLN A 100 -1.34 5.81 -17.56
N ILE A 101 -1.39 6.15 -16.27
CA ILE A 101 -1.44 5.19 -15.16
C ILE A 101 -2.92 4.83 -14.98
N PRO A 102 -3.43 3.68 -15.47
CA PRO A 102 -4.86 3.50 -15.65
C PRO A 102 -5.65 3.32 -14.35
N TYR A 103 -4.98 2.90 -13.26
CA TYR A 103 -5.64 2.57 -12.00
C TYR A 103 -5.01 3.26 -10.79
N LEU A 104 -5.85 3.57 -9.81
CA LEU A 104 -5.44 3.96 -8.46
C LEU A 104 -6.02 2.97 -7.46
N ILE A 105 -5.16 2.42 -6.60
CA ILE A 105 -5.53 1.53 -5.49
C ILE A 105 -5.51 2.35 -4.21
N ALA A 106 -6.68 2.67 -3.67
CA ALA A 106 -6.82 3.31 -2.37
C ALA A 106 -6.62 2.25 -1.27
N ALA A 107 -5.62 2.46 -0.42
CA ALA A 107 -5.30 1.58 0.70
C ALA A 107 -5.04 2.44 1.95
N PRO A 108 -6.06 2.67 2.79
CA PRO A 108 -5.96 3.64 3.87
C PRO A 108 -4.89 3.30 4.89
N THR A 109 -4.11 4.31 5.29
CA THR A 109 -3.13 4.20 6.37
C THR A 109 -3.63 4.77 7.69
N MET A 110 -4.80 5.40 7.67
CA MET A 110 -5.44 6.01 8.82
C MET A 110 -6.92 6.19 8.55
N ARG A 111 -7.74 6.29 9.61
CA ARG A 111 -9.17 6.57 9.45
C ARG A 111 -9.42 8.01 8.99
N VAL A 112 -8.78 8.95 9.67
CA VAL A 112 -8.73 10.37 9.35
C VAL A 112 -7.28 10.84 9.47
N PRO A 113 -6.89 11.97 8.84
CA PRO A 113 -5.55 12.54 8.98
C PRO A 113 -5.07 12.62 10.44
N MET A 114 -4.01 11.89 10.79
CA MET A 114 -3.45 11.85 12.14
C MET A 114 -1.99 11.39 12.16
N ILE A 115 -1.27 11.68 13.25
CA ILE A 115 0.06 11.12 13.50
C ILE A 115 -0.06 9.63 13.86
N LEU A 116 0.79 8.80 13.25
CA LEU A 116 0.86 7.37 13.46
C LEU A 116 2.07 7.02 14.35
N ARG A 117 1.81 6.42 15.51
CA ARG A 117 2.83 5.94 16.46
C ARG A 117 2.67 4.44 16.67
N ASP A 118 3.78 3.70 16.75
CA ASP A 118 3.83 2.27 17.07
C ASP A 118 2.78 1.42 16.34
N THR A 119 2.56 1.73 15.06
CA THR A 119 1.48 1.16 14.26
C THR A 119 1.97 0.10 13.28
N VAL A 120 1.04 -0.71 12.79
CA VAL A 120 1.23 -1.63 11.65
C VAL A 120 0.46 -1.18 10.40
N HIS A 121 -0.04 0.06 10.37
CA HIS A 121 -0.87 0.56 9.27
C HIS A 121 -0.17 0.53 7.89
N PRO A 122 1.12 0.92 7.74
CA PRO A 122 1.84 0.72 6.47
C PRO A 122 1.83 -0.73 5.98
N TYR A 123 2.03 -1.70 6.87
CA TYR A 123 1.96 -3.12 6.55
C TYR A 123 0.53 -3.50 6.11
N LEU A 124 -0.49 -3.12 6.86
CA LEU A 124 -1.88 -3.45 6.54
C LEU A 124 -2.32 -2.85 5.21
N ALA A 125 -2.00 -1.58 4.95
CA ALA A 125 -2.30 -0.91 3.68
C ALA A 125 -1.59 -1.57 2.50
N ALA A 126 -0.28 -1.84 2.62
CA ALA A 126 0.46 -2.53 1.57
C ALA A 126 -0.10 -3.93 1.31
N ARG A 127 -0.36 -4.69 2.37
CA ARG A 127 -0.93 -6.04 2.29
C ARG A 127 -2.29 -6.02 1.58
N ALA A 128 -3.15 -5.08 1.91
CA ALA A 128 -4.46 -4.94 1.28
C ALA A 128 -4.36 -4.61 -0.22
N ALA A 129 -3.49 -3.67 -0.59
CA ALA A 129 -3.26 -3.30 -1.99
C ALA A 129 -2.73 -4.50 -2.80
N LEU A 130 -1.78 -5.25 -2.24
CA LEU A 130 -1.20 -6.43 -2.90
C LEU A 130 -2.22 -7.57 -3.04
N LEU A 131 -3.03 -7.82 -2.01
CA LEU A 131 -4.10 -8.83 -2.09
C LEU A 131 -5.16 -8.46 -3.12
N LEU A 132 -5.57 -7.19 -3.17
CA LEU A 132 -6.49 -6.70 -4.20
C LEU A 132 -5.90 -6.89 -5.60
N ALA A 133 -4.62 -6.61 -5.79
CA ALA A 133 -3.97 -6.77 -7.09
C ALA A 133 -3.86 -8.23 -7.54
N LEU A 134 -3.56 -9.16 -6.61
CA LEU A 134 -3.37 -10.58 -6.93
C LEU A 134 -4.69 -11.35 -7.03
N HIS A 135 -5.68 -11.02 -6.19
CA HIS A 135 -6.88 -11.85 -5.99
C HIS A 135 -8.19 -11.09 -6.18
N GLY A 136 -8.15 -9.77 -6.29
CA GLY A 136 -9.33 -8.94 -6.52
C GLY A 136 -9.93 -9.12 -7.90
N ARG A 137 -11.15 -8.60 -8.06
CA ARG A 137 -11.87 -8.53 -9.33
C ARG A 137 -12.42 -7.12 -9.54
N PHE A 138 -12.45 -6.70 -10.80
CA PHE A 138 -13.20 -5.52 -11.23
C PHE A 138 -14.71 -5.78 -11.20
N ASP A 139 -15.51 -4.74 -11.39
CA ASP A 139 -16.98 -4.82 -11.37
C ASP A 139 -17.52 -5.73 -12.49
N ASP A 140 -16.81 -5.83 -13.61
CA ASP A 140 -17.13 -6.74 -14.72
C ASP A 140 -16.69 -8.20 -14.48
N GLY A 141 -16.16 -8.50 -13.29
CA GLY A 141 -15.69 -9.82 -12.88
C GLY A 141 -14.27 -10.17 -13.35
N THR A 142 -13.62 -9.33 -14.16
CA THR A 142 -12.24 -9.54 -14.62
C THR A 142 -11.29 -9.57 -13.42
N PRO A 143 -10.38 -10.56 -13.32
CA PRO A 143 -9.33 -10.55 -12.29
C PRO A 143 -8.46 -9.28 -12.40
N VAL A 144 -8.19 -8.62 -11.27
CA VAL A 144 -7.36 -7.39 -11.26
C VAL A 144 -5.99 -7.67 -11.86
N ARG A 145 -5.39 -8.82 -11.54
CA ARG A 145 -4.11 -9.29 -12.07
C ARG A 145 -4.02 -9.33 -13.60
N ALA A 146 -5.15 -9.47 -14.29
CA ALA A 146 -5.19 -9.50 -15.76
C ALA A 146 -4.87 -8.12 -16.38
N ARG A 147 -5.16 -7.03 -15.66
CA ARG A 147 -4.93 -5.63 -16.10
C ARG A 147 -3.81 -4.95 -15.33
N VAL A 148 -3.62 -5.29 -14.06
CA VAL A 148 -2.58 -4.71 -13.20
C VAL A 148 -1.41 -5.67 -13.08
N ARG A 149 -0.28 -5.34 -13.69
CA ARG A 149 0.97 -6.10 -13.66
C ARG A 149 2.13 -5.36 -13.00
N THR A 150 2.07 -4.04 -12.97
CA THR A 150 3.04 -3.17 -12.31
C THR A 150 2.33 -2.23 -11.36
N ILE A 151 2.78 -2.18 -10.10
CA ILE A 151 2.22 -1.29 -9.07
C ILE A 151 3.31 -0.40 -8.50
N ALA A 152 3.07 0.90 -8.49
CA ALA A 152 3.94 1.87 -7.84
C ALA A 152 3.42 2.23 -6.43
N PHE A 153 4.28 2.08 -5.43
CA PHE A 153 4.02 2.42 -4.05
C PHE A 153 4.79 3.69 -3.65
N PRO A 154 4.09 4.69 -3.10
CA PRO A 154 4.74 5.78 -2.39
C PRO A 154 5.08 5.38 -0.95
N GLY A 155 5.58 6.35 -0.16
CA GLY A 155 5.67 6.21 1.29
C GLY A 155 4.29 6.08 1.94
N LEU A 156 4.03 4.95 2.60
CA LEU A 156 2.79 4.70 3.31
C LEU A 156 2.89 5.26 4.74
N GLY A 157 2.10 6.30 5.04
CA GLY A 157 2.05 6.94 6.36
C GLY A 157 3.24 7.86 6.69
N THR A 158 4.19 8.07 5.77
CA THR A 158 5.41 8.86 6.02
C THR A 158 5.19 10.37 5.97
N GLY A 159 4.13 10.84 5.29
CA GLY A 159 3.76 12.25 5.18
C GLY A 159 3.07 12.78 6.45
N VAL A 160 1.74 12.90 6.41
CA VAL A 160 0.93 13.36 7.55
C VAL A 160 1.12 12.44 8.76
N GLY A 161 1.19 11.13 8.54
CA GLY A 161 1.35 10.13 9.59
C GLY A 161 2.69 10.16 10.32
N LYS A 162 3.72 10.81 9.77
CA LYS A 162 5.08 10.87 10.35
C LYS A 162 5.70 9.51 10.69
N VAL A 163 5.27 8.43 10.02
CA VAL A 163 5.93 7.12 10.15
C VAL A 163 7.37 7.26 9.65
N PRO A 164 8.39 6.86 10.44
CA PRO A 164 9.77 6.92 10.00
C PRO A 164 9.99 6.07 8.73
N ALA A 165 10.81 6.57 7.80
CA ALA A 165 11.09 5.92 6.52
C ALA A 165 11.50 4.45 6.67
N VAL A 166 12.39 4.14 7.63
CA VAL A 166 12.86 2.76 7.89
C VAL A 166 11.73 1.85 8.41
N VAL A 167 10.78 2.39 9.19
CA VAL A 167 9.63 1.63 9.70
C VAL A 167 8.64 1.35 8.57
N CYS A 168 8.32 2.36 7.76
CA CYS A 168 7.54 2.17 6.54
C CYS A 168 8.18 1.10 5.65
N ALA A 169 9.50 1.20 5.45
CA ALA A 169 10.23 0.27 4.61
C ALA A 169 10.23 -1.17 5.09
N ARG A 170 10.43 -1.36 6.39
CA ARG A 170 10.32 -2.67 7.04
C ARG A 170 8.92 -3.29 6.87
N GLN A 171 7.88 -2.49 7.05
CA GLN A 171 6.50 -2.97 7.01
C GLN A 171 6.03 -3.31 5.60
N VAL A 172 6.37 -2.49 4.61
CA VAL A 172 6.06 -2.80 3.21
C VAL A 172 6.86 -4.00 2.73
N ARG A 173 8.13 -4.16 3.14
CA ARG A 173 8.90 -5.40 2.89
C ARG A 173 8.12 -6.63 3.37
N ALA A 174 7.68 -6.61 4.63
CA ALA A 174 6.95 -7.73 5.22
C ALA A 174 5.67 -8.06 4.41
N ALA A 175 4.92 -7.05 3.98
CA ALA A 175 3.72 -7.26 3.15
C ALA A 175 4.06 -7.89 1.78
N ILE A 176 5.15 -7.46 1.13
CA ILE A 176 5.62 -8.05 -0.14
C ILE A 176 6.04 -9.50 0.05
N GLU A 177 6.83 -9.78 1.09
CA GLU A 177 7.28 -11.13 1.42
C GLU A 177 6.09 -12.07 1.71
N ASP A 178 5.12 -11.60 2.48
CA ASP A 178 3.95 -12.38 2.86
C ASP A 178 3.02 -12.67 1.68
N VAL A 179 2.72 -11.66 0.86
CA VAL A 179 1.67 -11.75 -0.16
C VAL A 179 2.21 -12.15 -1.53
N VAL A 180 3.32 -11.56 -1.97
CA VAL A 180 3.83 -11.73 -3.33
C VAL A 180 4.83 -12.87 -3.41
N LEU A 181 5.67 -13.02 -2.39
CA LEU A 181 6.69 -14.07 -2.35
C LEU A 181 6.20 -15.34 -1.63
N GLY A 182 4.97 -15.34 -1.10
CA GLY A 182 4.37 -16.49 -0.43
C GLY A 182 5.14 -16.96 0.79
N ARG A 183 5.88 -16.07 1.47
CA ARG A 183 6.69 -16.40 2.65
C ARG A 183 5.87 -16.42 3.94
N SER A 184 4.58 -16.08 3.88
CA SER A 184 3.68 -16.16 5.03
C SER A 184 3.28 -17.61 5.28
N VAL A 185 3.60 -18.12 6.47
CA VAL A 185 3.11 -19.41 6.98
C VAL A 185 1.96 -19.13 7.95
N PHE A 186 0.90 -19.92 8.01
CA PHE A 186 -0.11 -19.70 9.06
C PHE A 186 0.51 -19.90 10.46
N PRO A 187 0.26 -19.02 11.46
CA PRO A 187 0.86 -19.18 12.78
C PRO A 187 0.31 -20.44 13.49
N GLU A 188 1.20 -21.25 14.07
CA GLU A 188 0.80 -22.44 14.85
C GLU A 188 0.31 -22.04 16.24
N THR A 189 0.87 -20.97 16.81
CA THR A 189 0.51 -20.45 18.12
C THR A 189 0.24 -18.95 18.08
N TRP A 190 -0.46 -18.46 19.12
CA TRP A 190 -0.60 -17.03 19.35
C TRP A 190 0.75 -16.32 19.55
N VAL A 191 1.73 -16.99 20.17
CA VAL A 191 3.08 -16.45 20.38
C VAL A 191 3.77 -16.21 19.03
N ASP A 192 3.64 -17.13 18.08
CA ASP A 192 4.19 -16.95 16.72
C ASP A 192 3.57 -15.74 16.03
N ALA A 193 2.25 -15.60 16.13
CA ALA A 193 1.54 -14.45 15.57
C ALA A 193 1.99 -13.13 16.21
N SER A 194 2.12 -13.11 17.55
CA SER A 194 2.59 -11.96 18.32
C SER A 194 4.02 -11.59 17.97
N PHE A 195 4.94 -12.56 17.83
CA PHE A 195 6.33 -12.30 17.48
C PHE A 195 6.46 -11.70 16.08
N ARG A 196 5.67 -12.18 15.13
CA ARG A 196 5.65 -11.61 13.77
C ARG A 196 5.09 -10.19 13.78
N HIS A 197 4.04 -9.94 14.54
CA HIS A 197 3.51 -8.58 14.72
C HIS A 197 4.56 -7.64 15.31
N GLN A 198 5.27 -8.05 16.37
CA GLN A 198 6.31 -7.25 17.02
C GLN A 198 7.47 -6.87 16.10
N ARG A 199 7.83 -7.76 15.15
CA ARG A 199 8.85 -7.48 14.15
C ARG A 199 8.48 -6.34 13.20
N LEU A 200 7.19 -6.05 12.98
CA LEU A 200 6.74 -4.99 12.08
C LEU A 200 7.15 -3.59 12.54
N TYR A 201 7.15 -3.33 13.84
CA TYR A 201 7.64 -2.08 14.42
C TYR A 201 9.10 -2.18 14.93
N GLY A 202 9.78 -3.30 14.66
CA GLY A 202 11.21 -3.47 14.92
C GLY A 202 11.57 -3.76 16.37
N ALA A 203 10.61 -4.19 17.19
CA ALA A 203 10.89 -4.65 18.54
C ALA A 203 11.58 -6.03 18.51
N ALA A 204 12.46 -6.28 19.47
CA ALA A 204 12.88 -7.63 19.81
C ALA A 204 11.64 -8.39 20.34
N PRO A 205 11.23 -9.50 19.70
CA PRO A 205 10.03 -10.20 20.12
C PRO A 205 10.15 -10.68 21.57
N ARG A 206 9.12 -10.39 22.36
CA ARG A 206 8.97 -10.89 23.73
C ARG A 206 7.59 -11.51 23.90
N ASP A 207 7.49 -12.51 24.76
CA ASP A 207 6.19 -13.04 25.16
C ASP A 207 5.45 -11.95 25.93
N LEU A 208 4.24 -11.60 25.48
CA LEU A 208 3.43 -10.55 26.12
C LEU A 208 2.43 -11.14 27.13
N GLN A 209 2.38 -12.47 27.27
CA GLN A 209 1.55 -13.17 28.25
C GLN A 209 2.35 -13.66 29.47
N ARG A 210 3.63 -13.31 29.57
CA ARG A 210 4.53 -13.66 30.68
C ARG A 210 5.18 -12.43 31.30
#